data_AF-A0A9N9E3A8-F1
#
_entry.id   AF-A0A9N9E3A8-F1
#
_cell.length_a   1.000
_cell.length_b   1.000
_cell.length_c   1.000
_cell.angle_alpha   90.00
_cell.angle_beta   90.00
_cell.angle_gamma   90.00
#
_symmetry.space_group_name_H-M   'P 1'
#
loop_
_entity.id
_entity.type
_entity.pdbx_description
1 polymer ?
#
loop_
_entity_poly.entity_id
_entity_poly.type
_entity_poly.pdbx_seq_one_letter_code
_entity_poly.pdbx_strand_id
1 'polypeptide(L)'
;MNDPIQDIPEIIDLILGSKDTYNSQDVAKYYCEQVEFKNFMTYIPSGRCSRDRFVALNRCCRGYRHSDNKTTVHEVFFNEEHHKVVIDVTHFARRGVFFWVDQPIRVMIKLDLTYGNDGKYVIKRQEVLCQPEEIAGTIAPYLVPSLLILLKSFFTTICIVVGKSRALIGCK
;
A
#
# COMPACT_ATOMS: atom_id res chain seq x y z
N MET A 1 7.80 5.43 -17.70
CA MET A 1 7.63 4.00 -18.00
C MET A 1 7.16 3.87 -19.44
N ASN A 2 7.75 2.95 -20.19
CA ASN A 2 7.34 2.67 -21.57
C ASN A 2 6.26 1.59 -21.58
N ASP A 3 6.46 0.53 -20.79
CA ASP A 3 5.51 -0.56 -20.59
C ASP A 3 5.26 -0.73 -19.08
N PRO A 4 4.10 -0.29 -18.55
CA PRO A 4 3.79 -0.42 -17.14
C PRO A 4 3.80 -1.86 -16.62
N ILE A 5 3.50 -2.87 -17.45
CA ILE A 5 3.44 -4.26 -17.01
C ILE A 5 4.85 -4.79 -16.72
N GLN A 6 5.83 -4.42 -17.54
CA GLN A 6 7.22 -4.86 -17.40
C GLN A 6 8.02 -3.95 -16.45
N ASP A 7 7.81 -2.63 -16.52
CA ASP A 7 8.61 -1.66 -15.76
C ASP A 7 8.25 -1.65 -14.26
N ILE A 8 6.99 -1.90 -13.89
CA ILE A 8 6.51 -1.79 -12.51
C ILE A 8 7.16 -2.81 -11.55
N PRO A 9 7.26 -4.10 -11.90
CA PRO A 9 7.99 -5.07 -11.10
C PRO A 9 9.43 -4.65 -10.80
N GLU A 10 10.12 -4.00 -11.75
CA GLU A 10 11.51 -3.54 -11.56
C GLU A 10 11.63 -2.36 -10.58
N ILE A 11 10.56 -1.56 -10.44
CA ILE A 11 10.53 -0.41 -9.55
C ILE A 11 9.69 -0.66 -8.29
N ILE A 12 9.30 -1.90 -8.01
CA ILE A 12 8.41 -2.21 -6.89
C ILE A 12 8.97 -1.76 -5.54
N ASP A 13 10.28 -1.87 -5.35
CA ASP A 13 10.93 -1.43 -4.12
C ASP A 13 10.95 0.11 -3.98
N LEU A 14 10.92 0.83 -5.10
CA LEU A 14 10.71 2.28 -5.07
C LEU A 14 9.26 2.62 -4.71
N ILE A 15 8.29 1.87 -5.24
CA ILE A 15 6.86 2.07 -4.96
C ILE A 15 6.54 1.76 -3.49
N LEU A 16 7.15 0.71 -2.94
CA LEU A 16 6.97 0.29 -1.54
C LEU A 16 7.76 1.15 -0.56
N GLY A 17 8.69 1.99 -1.03
CA GLY A 17 9.57 2.76 -0.16
C GLY A 17 10.68 1.93 0.50
N SER A 18 10.87 0.67 0.07
CA SER A 18 11.86 -0.27 0.59
C SER A 18 13.26 -0.10 -0.01
N LYS A 19 13.41 0.71 -1.08
CA LYS A 19 14.70 0.96 -1.71
C LYS A 19 15.69 1.67 -0.76
N ASP A 20 16.81 1.01 -0.46
CA ASP A 20 17.90 1.50 0.42
C ASP A 20 18.35 2.93 0.08
N THR A 21 18.40 3.25 -1.20
CA THR A 21 18.70 4.57 -1.75
C THR A 21 17.47 5.19 -2.41
N TYR A 22 16.50 5.60 -1.59
CA TYR A 22 15.44 6.53 -2.01
C TYR A 22 16.02 7.88 -2.49
N ASN A 23 16.43 7.92 -3.76
CA ASN A 23 16.93 9.10 -4.45
C ASN A 23 15.74 9.91 -5.00
N SER A 24 15.72 11.22 -4.75
CA SER A 24 14.70 12.13 -5.29
C SER A 24 14.68 12.13 -6.82
N GLN A 25 15.81 11.84 -7.48
CA GLN A 25 15.88 11.70 -8.93
C GLN A 25 15.10 10.48 -9.45
N ASP A 26 15.19 9.34 -8.76
CA ASP A 26 14.44 8.13 -9.13
C ASP A 26 12.94 8.37 -8.98
N VAL A 27 12.54 9.03 -7.90
CA VAL A 27 11.14 9.42 -7.68
C VAL A 27 10.69 10.40 -8.76
N ALA A 28 11.50 11.40 -9.10
CA ALA A 28 11.17 12.35 -10.16
C ALA A 28 11.05 11.72 -11.56
N LYS A 29 11.72 10.59 -11.80
CA LYS A 29 11.64 9.82 -13.06
C LYS A 29 10.30 9.08 -13.19
N TYR A 30 9.77 8.54 -12.10
CA TYR A 30 8.58 7.69 -12.15
C TYR A 30 7.31 8.36 -11.62
N TYR A 31 7.41 9.46 -10.88
CA TYR A 31 6.27 10.16 -10.27
C TYR A 31 6.11 11.59 -10.80
N CYS A 32 4.85 11.98 -10.97
CA CYS A 32 4.46 13.35 -11.28
C CYS A 32 4.87 14.31 -10.14
N GLU A 33 5.12 15.58 -10.47
CA GLU A 33 5.40 16.62 -9.48
C GLU A 33 4.25 16.80 -8.47
N GLN A 34 3.01 16.62 -8.93
CA GLN A 34 1.79 16.73 -8.14
C GLN A 34 1.21 15.36 -7.74
N VAL A 35 2.09 14.43 -7.33
CA VAL A 35 1.69 13.09 -6.88
C VAL A 35 0.69 13.15 -5.72
N GLU A 36 -0.35 12.32 -5.79
CA GLU A 36 -1.24 12.02 -4.66
C GLU A 36 -0.84 10.68 -4.04
N PHE A 37 -0.77 10.62 -2.72
CA PHE A 37 -0.50 9.37 -2.00
C PHE A 37 -1.54 9.12 -0.92
N LYS A 38 -2.01 7.89 -0.83
CA LYS A 38 -2.97 7.48 0.18
C LYS A 38 -2.65 6.08 0.68
N ASN A 39 -2.61 5.92 1.99
CA ASN A 39 -2.69 4.61 2.62
C ASN A 39 -3.60 4.70 3.85
N PHE A 40 -3.72 3.62 4.61
CA PHE A 40 -4.57 3.58 5.79
C PHE A 40 -4.19 4.63 6.88
N MET A 41 -2.90 4.94 7.03
CA MET A 41 -2.41 5.81 8.12
C MET A 41 -2.13 7.27 7.70
N THR A 42 -1.91 7.51 6.41
CA THR A 42 -1.33 8.75 5.90
C THR A 42 -1.93 9.11 4.55
N TYR A 43 -2.08 10.41 4.33
CA TYR A 43 -2.62 10.97 3.10
C TYR A 43 -1.81 12.20 2.69
N ILE A 44 -1.45 12.27 1.42
CA ILE A 44 -0.82 13.41 0.77
C ILE A 44 -1.70 13.80 -0.41
N PRO A 45 -2.42 14.94 -0.33
CA PRO A 45 -3.23 15.41 -1.44
C PRO A 45 -2.36 15.83 -2.62
N SER A 46 -2.90 15.73 -3.84
CA SER A 46 -2.28 16.31 -5.02
C SER A 46 -2.14 17.83 -4.85
N GLY A 47 -0.95 18.37 -5.14
CA GLY A 47 -0.72 19.81 -5.02
C GLY A 47 0.75 20.19 -5.15
N ARG A 48 1.05 21.47 -4.88
CA ARG A 48 2.43 21.97 -4.90
C ARG A 48 3.27 21.26 -3.84
N CYS A 49 4.50 20.91 -4.19
CA CYS A 49 5.45 20.20 -3.34
C CYS A 49 4.96 18.81 -2.86
N SER A 50 3.93 18.22 -3.46
CA SER A 50 3.42 16.92 -3.00
C SER A 50 4.43 15.80 -3.21
N ARG A 51 5.22 15.86 -4.30
CA ARG A 51 6.35 14.94 -4.53
C ARG A 51 7.42 15.05 -3.45
N ASP A 52 7.76 16.25 -3.00
CA ASP A 52 8.76 16.44 -1.93
C ASP A 52 8.24 15.91 -0.59
N ARG A 53 6.96 16.12 -0.29
CA ARG A 53 6.29 15.52 0.87
C ARG A 53 6.28 14.00 0.80
N PHE A 54 6.04 13.44 -0.39
CA PHE A 54 6.10 12.00 -0.62
C PHE A 54 7.51 11.44 -0.40
N VAL A 55 8.55 12.12 -0.90
CA VAL A 55 9.95 11.76 -0.63
C VAL A 55 10.26 11.82 0.88
N ALA A 56 9.82 12.87 1.57
CA ALA A 56 10.01 13.01 3.01
C ALA A 56 9.29 11.91 3.81
N LEU A 57 8.07 11.55 3.42
CA LEU A 57 7.31 10.45 4.02
C LEU A 57 8.05 9.12 3.85
N ASN A 58 8.50 8.79 2.64
CA ASN A 58 9.27 7.56 2.40
C ASN A 58 10.60 7.54 3.19
N ARG A 59 11.27 8.69 3.34
CA ARG A 59 12.45 8.81 4.21
C ARG A 59 12.14 8.55 5.68
N CYS A 60 10.99 9.02 6.18
CA CYS A 60 10.54 8.72 7.56
C CYS A 60 10.26 7.22 7.74
N CYS A 61 9.65 6.59 6.72
CA CYS A 61 9.39 5.15 6.69
C CYS A 61 10.66 4.28 6.55
N ARG A 62 11.86 4.85 6.35
CA ARG A 62 13.12 4.07 6.41
C ARG A 62 13.39 3.41 7.76
N GLY A 63 12.77 3.90 8.84
CA GLY A 63 12.86 3.24 10.15
C GLY A 63 12.28 1.83 10.17
N TYR A 64 11.48 1.46 9.16
CA TYR A 64 11.05 0.10 8.90
C TYR A 64 12.15 -0.61 8.11
N ARG A 65 12.82 -1.57 8.75
CA ARG A 65 13.83 -2.39 8.08
C ARG A 65 13.06 -3.41 7.26
N HIS A 66 12.90 -3.16 5.97
CA HIS A 66 12.39 -4.17 5.06
C HIS A 66 13.39 -5.33 5.07
N SER A 67 12.91 -6.56 5.28
CA SER A 67 13.81 -7.71 5.25
C SER A 67 14.34 -7.83 3.83
N ASP A 68 15.66 -7.76 3.67
CA ASP A 68 16.36 -7.88 2.39
C ASP A 68 15.73 -8.99 1.53
N ASN A 69 15.29 -8.63 0.32
CA ASN A 69 14.91 -9.52 -0.77
C ASN A 69 13.71 -10.47 -0.59
N LYS A 70 12.70 -10.14 0.24
CA LYS A 70 11.47 -10.96 0.31
C LYS A 70 10.22 -10.30 -0.31
N THR A 71 10.36 -9.28 -1.14
CA THR A 71 9.19 -8.75 -1.88
C THR A 71 8.77 -9.76 -2.95
N THR A 72 7.51 -10.18 -2.95
CA THR A 72 6.93 -11.08 -3.95
C THR A 72 5.76 -10.36 -4.62
N VAL A 73 5.93 -10.02 -5.90
CA VAL A 73 4.84 -9.54 -6.74
C VAL A 73 4.07 -10.76 -7.24
N HIS A 74 2.79 -10.84 -6.88
CA HIS A 74 1.93 -11.96 -7.30
C HIS A 74 1.37 -11.68 -8.68
N GLU A 75 0.76 -10.51 -8.84
CA GLU A 75 0.06 -10.13 -10.07
C GLU A 75 0.15 -8.62 -10.31
N VAL A 76 0.20 -8.24 -11.59
CA VAL A 76 0.13 -6.86 -12.07
C VAL A 76 -0.98 -6.79 -13.12
N PHE A 77 -2.00 -5.99 -12.83
CA PHE A 77 -3.12 -5.73 -13.73
C PHE A 77 -2.99 -4.32 -14.28
N PHE A 78 -2.82 -4.20 -15.59
CA PHE A 78 -2.85 -2.90 -16.26
C PHE A 78 -4.13 -2.75 -17.07
N ASN A 79 -4.88 -1.70 -16.80
CA ASN A 79 -6.00 -1.27 -17.62
C ASN A 79 -5.53 -0.09 -18.49
N GLU A 80 -5.37 -0.36 -19.78
CA GLU A 80 -4.91 0.62 -20.77
C GLU A 80 -5.91 1.77 -20.96
N GLU A 81 -7.21 1.48 -21.02
CA GLU A 81 -8.26 2.48 -21.26
C GLU A 81 -8.34 3.55 -20.18
N HIS A 82 -8.06 3.16 -18.93
CA HIS A 82 -8.10 4.06 -17.78
C HIS A 82 -6.72 4.46 -17.26
N HIS A 83 -5.65 3.95 -17.86
CA HIS A 83 -4.27 4.11 -17.41
C HIS A 83 -4.08 3.78 -15.92
N LYS A 84 -4.70 2.68 -15.47
CA LYS A 84 -4.65 2.26 -14.06
C LYS A 84 -3.91 0.96 -13.94
N VAL A 85 -3.04 0.88 -12.93
CA VAL A 85 -2.37 -0.37 -12.57
C VAL A 85 -2.82 -0.79 -11.18
N VAL A 86 -3.10 -2.07 -11.02
CA VAL A 86 -3.31 -2.70 -9.72
C VAL A 86 -2.25 -3.77 -9.53
N ILE A 87 -1.55 -3.72 -8.41
CA ILE A 87 -0.45 -4.63 -8.08
C ILE A 87 -0.84 -5.36 -6.82
N ASP A 88 -0.79 -6.69 -6.83
CA ASP A 88 -0.85 -7.50 -5.62
C ASP A 88 0.57 -7.91 -5.24
N VAL A 89 1.01 -7.48 -4.06
CA VAL A 89 2.37 -7.69 -3.60
C VAL A 89 2.39 -8.06 -2.13
N THR A 90 3.19 -9.06 -1.79
CA THR A 90 3.55 -9.36 -0.40
C THR A 90 4.95 -8.87 -0.14
N HIS A 91 5.13 -8.07 0.91
CA HIS A 91 6.44 -7.66 1.38
C HIS A 91 6.60 -8.01 2.86
N PHE A 92 7.84 -8.13 3.32
CA PHE A 92 8.15 -8.48 4.69
C PHE A 92 8.75 -7.26 5.38
N ALA A 93 8.13 -6.84 6.48
CA ALA A 93 8.60 -5.72 7.27
C ALA A 93 9.10 -6.20 8.64
N ARG A 94 10.28 -5.72 9.04
CA ARG A 94 10.77 -5.80 10.43
C ARG A 94 10.76 -4.40 11.03
N ARG A 95 10.16 -4.23 12.20
CA ARG A 95 10.24 -2.96 12.95
C ARG A 95 11.35 -3.02 13.97
N GLY A 96 12.15 -1.95 14.09
CA GLY A 96 13.40 -1.92 14.86
C GLY A 96 13.32 -2.43 16.31
N VAL A 97 12.20 -2.23 17.03
CA VAL A 97 12.03 -2.75 18.41
C VAL A 97 11.75 -4.25 18.45
N PHE A 98 11.13 -4.81 17.39
CA PHE A 98 10.76 -6.23 17.26
C PHE A 98 11.50 -6.87 16.07
N PHE A 99 12.82 -6.67 16.00
CA PHE A 99 13.64 -7.12 14.86
C PHE A 99 13.67 -8.65 14.65
N TRP A 100 13.17 -9.44 15.61
CA TRP A 100 13.06 -10.89 15.54
C TRP A 100 11.76 -11.41 14.90
N VAL A 101 10.79 -10.55 14.59
CA VAL A 101 9.54 -10.95 13.94
C VAL A 101 9.53 -10.48 12.48
N ASP A 102 9.57 -11.44 11.56
CA ASP A 102 9.25 -11.21 10.14
C ASP A 102 7.74 -11.27 9.97
N GLN A 103 7.10 -10.13 9.70
CA GLN A 103 5.68 -10.11 9.41
C GLN A 103 5.44 -9.94 7.90
N PRO A 104 4.78 -10.91 7.23
CA PRO A 104 4.32 -10.71 5.87
C PRO A 104 3.16 -9.71 5.87
N ILE A 105 3.23 -8.75 4.96
CA ILE A 105 2.19 -7.74 4.73
C ILE A 105 1.79 -7.86 3.27
N ARG A 106 0.55 -8.25 3.03
CA ARG A 106 -0.04 -8.31 1.70
C ARG A 106 -0.74 -6.99 1.43
N VAL A 107 -0.25 -6.28 0.44
CA VAL A 107 -0.77 -4.97 0.06
C VAL A 107 -1.21 -5.00 -1.39
N MET A 108 -2.34 -4.36 -1.65
CA MET A 108 -2.81 -4.09 -2.99
C MET A 108 -2.52 -2.62 -3.30
N ILE A 109 -1.70 -2.37 -4.30
CA ILE A 109 -1.30 -1.02 -4.69
C ILE A 109 -2.05 -0.65 -5.95
N LYS A 110 -2.82 0.44 -5.88
CA LYS A 110 -3.48 1.04 -7.05
C LYS A 110 -2.68 2.25 -7.47
N LEU A 111 -2.26 2.27 -8.73
CA LEU A 111 -1.55 3.38 -9.35
C LEU A 111 -2.43 3.97 -10.45
N ASP A 112 -2.67 5.27 -10.40
CA ASP A 112 -3.20 6.00 -11.55
C ASP A 112 -2.02 6.61 -12.29
N LEU A 113 -1.89 6.26 -13.56
CA LEU A 113 -0.84 6.74 -14.45
C LEU A 113 -1.32 7.92 -15.29
N THR A 114 -0.39 8.77 -15.69
CA THR A 114 -0.59 9.84 -16.66
C THR A 114 0.62 9.90 -17.58
N TYR A 115 0.49 10.53 -18.74
CA TYR A 115 1.65 10.83 -19.57
C TYR A 115 2.44 12.01 -18.98
N GLY A 116 3.76 11.83 -18.90
CA GLY A 116 4.71 12.89 -18.64
C GLY A 116 4.99 13.72 -19.89
N ASN A 117 5.77 14.79 -19.74
CA ASN A 117 6.15 15.68 -20.84
C ASN A 117 6.97 14.97 -21.94
N ASP A 118 7.58 13.84 -21.60
CA ASP A 118 8.39 12.99 -22.47
C ASP A 118 7.57 11.88 -23.18
N GLY A 119 6.24 11.89 -23.03
CA GLY A 119 5.35 10.87 -23.59
C GLY A 119 5.38 9.53 -22.86
N LYS A 120 6.09 9.43 -21.74
CA LYS A 120 6.17 8.20 -20.94
C LYS A 120 5.13 8.20 -19.83
N TYR A 121 4.72 7.03 -19.38
CA TYR A 121 3.86 6.90 -18.20
C TYR A 121 4.60 7.31 -16.93
N VAL A 122 3.95 8.15 -16.13
CA VAL A 122 4.37 8.55 -14.78
C VAL A 122 3.21 8.36 -13.80
N ILE A 123 3.54 8.04 -12.56
CA ILE A 123 2.58 7.80 -11.48
C ILE A 123 2.05 9.15 -11.00
N LYS A 124 0.75 9.37 -11.17
CA LYS A 124 0.03 10.55 -10.66
C LYS A 124 -0.52 10.30 -9.27
N ARG A 125 -1.06 9.11 -9.02
CA ARG A 125 -1.62 8.73 -7.72
C ARG A 125 -1.19 7.33 -7.33
N GLN A 126 -0.87 7.16 -6.06
CA GLN A 126 -0.59 5.88 -5.44
C GLN A 126 -1.50 5.68 -4.24
N GLU A 127 -2.32 4.63 -4.28
CA GLU A 127 -3.18 4.21 -3.18
C GLU A 127 -2.79 2.81 -2.72
N VAL A 128 -2.30 2.70 -1.48
CA VAL A 128 -1.90 1.44 -0.87
C VAL A 128 -3.04 0.96 0.03
N LEU A 129 -3.66 -0.14 -0.39
CA LEU A 129 -4.72 -0.83 0.34
C LEU A 129 -4.11 -2.00 1.09
N CYS A 130 -4.27 -2.00 2.40
CA CYS A 130 -3.82 -3.09 3.26
C CYS A 130 -4.78 -3.23 4.45
N GLN A 131 -4.79 -4.42 5.04
CA GLN A 131 -5.64 -4.68 6.18
C GLN A 131 -5.09 -3.96 7.42
N PRO A 132 -5.95 -3.30 8.23
CA PRO A 132 -5.52 -2.65 9.46
C PRO A 132 -4.74 -3.58 10.40
N GLU A 133 -5.09 -4.87 10.43
CA GLU A 133 -4.42 -5.89 11.24
C GLU A 133 -2.95 -6.08 10.86
N GLU A 134 -2.67 -6.07 9.56
CA GLU A 134 -1.31 -6.29 9.06
C GLU A 134 -0.42 -5.11 9.41
N ILE A 135 -0.94 -3.87 9.28
CA ILE A 135 -0.23 -2.67 9.71
C ILE A 135 -0.05 -2.67 11.22
N ALA A 136 -1.12 -2.97 11.97
CA ALA A 136 -1.10 -2.97 13.43
C ALA A 136 -0.09 -3.97 14.01
N GLY A 137 0.06 -5.14 13.37
CA GLY A 137 1.04 -6.14 13.77
C GLY A 137 2.48 -5.64 13.64
N THR A 138 2.77 -4.73 12.70
CA THR A 138 4.07 -4.07 12.65
C THR A 138 4.33 -3.15 13.84
N ILE A 139 3.28 -2.58 14.46
CA ILE A 139 3.41 -1.66 15.61
C ILE A 139 3.59 -2.43 16.91
N ALA A 140 2.72 -3.42 17.14
CA ALA A 140 2.70 -4.25 18.33
C ALA A 140 2.31 -5.67 17.92
N PRO A 141 3.30 -6.56 17.69
CA PRO A 141 3.04 -7.90 17.22
C PRO A 141 2.16 -8.66 18.22
N TYR A 142 1.28 -9.50 17.71
CA TYR A 142 0.33 -10.35 18.44
C TYR A 142 -0.79 -9.64 19.20
N LEU A 143 -0.54 -8.58 19.98
CA LEU A 143 -1.55 -7.93 20.83
C LEU A 143 -2.64 -7.20 20.02
N VAL A 144 -2.23 -6.25 19.17
CA VAL A 144 -3.19 -5.41 18.43
C VAL A 144 -3.89 -6.19 17.31
N PRO A 145 -3.21 -7.05 16.52
CA PRO A 145 -3.89 -7.88 15.53
C PRO A 145 -4.95 -8.79 16.14
N SER A 146 -4.64 -9.44 17.27
CA SER A 146 -5.61 -10.32 17.95
C SER A 146 -6.83 -9.56 18.43
N LEU A 147 -6.65 -8.36 18.98
CA LEU A 147 -7.76 -7.52 19.43
C LEU A 147 -8.66 -7.07 18.27
N LEU A 148 -8.08 -6.71 17.12
CA LEU A 148 -8.84 -6.36 15.92
C LEU A 148 -9.63 -7.55 15.35
N ILE A 149 -9.01 -8.73 15.32
CA ILE A 149 -9.68 -9.98 14.90
C ILE A 149 -10.85 -10.31 15.83
N LEU A 150 -10.65 -10.20 17.15
CA LEU A 150 -11.72 -10.42 18.15
C LEU A 150 -12.86 -9.43 17.98
N LEU A 151 -12.55 -8.14 17.79
CA LEU A 151 -13.55 -7.10 17.57
C LEU A 151 -14.36 -7.36 16.29
N LYS A 152 -13.69 -7.71 15.18
CA LYS A 152 -14.35 -8.10 13.92
C LYS A 152 -15.25 -9.31 14.11
N SER A 153 -14.79 -10.33 14.85
CA SER A 153 -15.57 -11.53 15.15
C SER A 153 -16.84 -11.20 15.96
N PHE A 154 -16.70 -10.33 16.97
CA PHE A 154 -17.82 -9.86 17.77
C PHE A 154 -18.87 -9.13 16.92
N PHE A 155 -18.45 -8.15 16.11
CA PHE A 155 -19.38 -7.45 15.21
C PHE A 155 -20.04 -8.38 14.19
N THR A 156 -19.28 -9.32 13.63
CA THR A 156 -19.81 -10.32 12.69
C THR A 156 -20.91 -11.15 13.36
N THR A 157 -20.70 -11.56 14.61
CA THR A 157 -21.68 -12.33 15.38
C THR A 157 -22.95 -11.52 15.61
N ILE A 158 -22.85 -10.25 16.01
CA ILE A 158 -24.01 -9.36 16.17
C ILE A 158 -24.77 -9.23 14.85
N CYS A 159 -24.08 -8.95 13.75
CA CYS A 159 -24.70 -8.82 12.43
C CYS A 159 -25.44 -10.09 12.00
N ILE A 160 -24.86 -11.27 12.25
CA ILE A 160 -25.49 -12.57 11.96
C ILE A 160 -26.74 -12.76 12.83
N VAL A 161 -26.67 -12.47 14.13
CA VAL A 161 -27.82 -12.59 15.04
C VAL A 161 -28.94 -11.66 14.61
N VAL A 162 -28.64 -10.38 14.35
CA VAL A 162 -29.62 -9.40 13.88
C VAL A 162 -30.22 -9.82 12.54
N GLY A 163 -29.40 -10.31 11.60
CA GLY A 163 -29.86 -10.81 10.31
C GLY A 163 -30.82 -11.99 10.45
N LYS A 164 -30.48 -12.97 11.30
CA LYS A 164 -31.36 -14.11 11.61
C LYS A 164 -32.65 -13.67 12.30
N SER A 165 -32.58 -12.74 13.25
CA SER A 165 -33.77 -12.18 13.92
C SER A 165 -34.68 -11.45 12.93
N ARG A 166 -34.14 -10.67 11.99
CA ARG A 166 -34.93 -10.01 10.94
C ARG A 166 -35.61 -11.00 10.00
N ALA A 167 -34.92 -12.09 9.63
CA ALA A 167 -35.51 -13.16 8.83
C ALA A 167 -36.69 -13.85 9.53
N LEU A 168 -36.62 -14.02 10.87
CA LEU A 168 -37.71 -14.59 11.67
C LEU A 168 -38.92 -13.66 11.81
N ILE A 169 -38.71 -12.34 11.76
CA ILE A 169 -39.77 -11.32 11.88
C ILE A 169 -40.44 -11.04 10.50
N GLY A 170 -39.96 -11.66 9.42
CA GLY A 170 -40.57 -11.54 8.09
C GLY A 170 -40.21 -10.26 7.34
N CYS A 171 -39.24 -9.48 7.82
CA CYS A 171 -38.65 -8.40 7.04
C CYS A 171 -37.69 -9.00 5.99
N LYS A 172 -38.19 -9.14 4.76
CA LYS A 172 -37.37 -9.41 3.57
C LYS A 172 -36.62 -8.15 3.15
#